data_AF-A0A9W4L0X5-F1
#
_entry.id   AF-A0A9W4L0X5-F1
#
_cell.length_a   1.000
_cell.length_b   1.000
_cell.length_c   1.000
_cell.angle_alpha   90.00
_cell.angle_beta   90.00
_cell.angle_gamma   90.00
#
_symmetry.space_group_name_H-M   'P 1'
#
loop_
_entity.id
_entity.type
_entity.pdbx_description
1 polymer ?
#
loop_
_entity_poly.entity_id
_entity_poly.type
_entity_poly.pdbx_seq_one_letter_code
_entity_poly.pdbx_strand_id
1 'polypeptide(L)'
;MAKNIGDPDFFKQVVKRICEIKNIHPQKPKFEVIDNLMVISIKNHLKDGVDLDCFNILNLIYGIIGPLGIRFNQQMYLYPNSERLARVTVSFKKEDYDDLNSKMKEFCE
;
A
#
# COMPACT_ATOMS: atom_id res chain seq x y z
N MET A 1 -26.50 16.86 4.61
CA MET A 1 -25.17 16.54 4.04
C MET A 1 -24.98 15.04 4.13
N ALA A 2 -25.21 14.32 3.03
CA ALA A 2 -25.09 12.87 3.01
C ALA A 2 -23.62 12.49 3.12
N LYS A 3 -23.26 11.74 4.17
CA LYS A 3 -22.04 10.92 4.15
C LYS A 3 -22.20 9.96 2.98
N ASN A 4 -21.42 10.15 1.91
CA ASN A 4 -21.14 9.07 0.99
C ASN A 4 -20.51 7.95 1.83
N ILE A 5 -21.30 6.95 2.21
CA ILE A 5 -20.81 5.66 2.63
C ILE A 5 -20.27 5.03 1.34
N GLY A 6 -19.13 5.55 0.86
CA GLY A 6 -18.41 4.97 -0.25
C GLY A 6 -18.03 3.55 0.14
N ASP A 7 -18.09 2.64 -0.83
CA ASP A 7 -17.72 1.23 -0.67
C ASP A 7 -16.46 1.14 0.22
N PRO A 8 -16.47 0.34 1.31
CA PRO A 8 -15.30 0.21 2.17
C PRO A 8 -14.05 -0.05 1.32
N ASP A 9 -13.00 0.74 1.54
CA ASP A 9 -11.67 0.59 0.90
C ASP A 9 -11.11 -0.79 1.27
N PHE A 10 -11.52 -1.79 0.49
CA PHE A 10 -11.41 -3.20 0.80
C PHE A 10 -9.96 -3.64 0.75
N PHE A 11 -9.23 -3.19 -0.26
CA PHE A 11 -7.80 -3.46 -0.36
C PHE A 11 -7.05 -2.95 0.86
N LYS A 12 -7.29 -1.71 1.29
CA LYS A 12 -6.67 -1.16 2.50
C LYS A 12 -6.99 -1.97 3.75
N GLN A 13 -8.23 -2.44 3.90
CA GLN A 13 -8.62 -3.29 5.02
C GLN A 13 -7.89 -4.63 5.00
N VAL A 14 -7.81 -5.28 3.85
CA VAL A 14 -7.09 -6.54 3.67
C VAL A 14 -5.60 -6.38 3.99
N VAL A 15 -4.95 -5.34 3.46
CA VAL A 15 -3.53 -5.07 3.74
C VAL A 15 -3.29 -4.88 5.23
N LYS A 16 -4.12 -4.06 5.91
CA LYS A 16 -4.00 -3.83 7.35
C LYS A 16 -4.21 -5.11 8.16
N ARG A 17 -5.23 -5.89 7.83
CA ARG A 17 -5.54 -7.16 8.52
C ARG A 17 -4.42 -8.19 8.37
N ILE A 18 -3.81 -8.28 7.18
CA ILE A 18 -2.69 -9.22 7.01
C ILE A 18 -1.42 -8.70 7.71
N CYS A 19 -1.22 -7.38 7.81
CA CYS A 19 -0.17 -6.84 8.68
C CYS A 19 -0.36 -7.29 10.14
N GLU A 20 -1.59 -7.18 10.68
CA GLU A 20 -1.93 -7.67 12.03
C GLU A 20 -1.60 -9.15 12.20
N ILE A 21 -2.03 -10.01 11.26
CA ILE A 21 -1.76 -11.46 11.28
C ILE A 21 -0.25 -11.75 11.26
N LYS A 22 0.54 -10.93 10.59
CA LYS A 22 2.00 -11.06 10.50
C LYS A 22 2.77 -10.37 11.64
N ASN A 23 2.08 -9.89 12.68
CA ASN A 23 2.67 -9.09 13.77
C ASN A 23 3.38 -7.80 13.30
N ILE A 24 2.96 -7.26 12.15
CA ILE A 24 3.43 -5.98 11.63
C ILE A 24 2.45 -4.89 12.06
N HIS A 25 2.95 -3.76 12.55
CA HIS A 25 2.07 -2.68 13.02
C HIS A 25 1.13 -2.20 11.88
N PRO A 26 -0.19 -2.17 12.05
CA PRO A 26 -1.14 -1.96 10.93
C PRO A 26 -1.11 -0.54 10.36
N GLN A 27 -0.52 0.39 11.11
CA GLN A 27 -0.30 1.78 10.67
C GLN A 27 1.03 1.98 9.94
N LYS A 28 1.83 0.91 9.77
CA LYS A 28 3.09 0.95 9.04
C LYS A 28 2.88 1.29 7.55
N PRO A 29 1.94 0.64 6.82
CA PRO A 29 1.48 1.16 5.53
C PRO A 29 0.51 2.32 5.74
N LYS A 30 0.87 3.50 5.24
CA LYS A 30 0.02 4.70 5.25
C LYS A 30 -0.61 4.91 3.88
N PHE A 31 -1.92 5.07 3.86
CA PHE A 31 -2.72 5.27 2.64
C PHE A 31 -3.17 6.72 2.57
N GLU A 32 -2.81 7.40 1.49
CA GLU A 32 -3.06 8.82 1.29
C GLU A 32 -3.48 9.06 -0.17
N VAL A 33 -4.36 10.03 -0.40
CA VAL A 33 -4.72 10.48 -1.76
C VAL A 33 -3.96 11.77 -2.04
N ILE A 34 -3.13 11.77 -3.08
CA ILE A 34 -2.30 12.92 -3.49
C ILE A 34 -2.48 13.09 -5.00
N ASP A 35 -2.93 14.26 -5.45
CA ASP A 35 -3.09 14.61 -6.88
C ASP A 35 -3.77 13.51 -7.72
N ASN A 36 -4.89 12.98 -7.21
CA ASN A 36 -5.67 11.89 -7.84
C ASN A 36 -4.94 10.54 -7.97
N LEU A 37 -3.86 10.36 -7.22
CA LEU A 37 -3.19 9.08 -7.01
C LEU A 37 -3.51 8.55 -5.61
N MET A 38 -3.80 7.26 -5.52
CA MET A 38 -3.75 6.57 -4.24
C MET A 38 -2.31 6.16 -3.96
N VAL A 39 -1.75 6.62 -2.84
CA VAL A 39 -0.36 6.40 -2.46
C VAL A 39 -0.30 5.62 -1.16
N ILE A 40 0.43 4.51 -1.19
CA ILE A 40 0.74 3.68 -0.02
C ILE A 40 2.20 3.90 0.34
N SER A 41 2.46 4.61 1.43
CA SER A 41 3.79 4.87 1.96
C SER A 41 4.16 3.88 3.05
N ILE A 42 5.33 3.27 2.94
CA ILE A 42 5.87 2.33 3.92
C ILE A 42 7.22 2.89 4.40
N LYS A 43 7.27 3.35 5.65
CA LYS A 43 8.45 4.00 6.21
C LYS A 43 9.48 2.96 6.65
N ASN A 44 10.74 3.18 6.27
CA ASN A 44 11.88 2.44 6.81
C ASN A 44 12.26 3.02 8.18
N HIS A 45 12.24 2.20 9.23
CA HIS A 45 12.57 2.64 10.59
C HIS A 45 14.05 2.41 10.94
N LEU A 46 14.76 1.57 10.18
CA LEU A 46 16.16 1.30 10.43
C LEU A 46 17.04 2.49 10.03
N LYS A 47 18.12 2.68 10.81
CA LYS A 47 19.15 3.68 10.49
C LYS A 47 20.07 3.16 9.39
N ASP A 48 20.51 1.93 9.57
CA ASP A 48 21.42 1.24 8.66
C ASP A 48 20.68 0.02 8.11
N GLY A 49 20.56 -0.06 6.79
CA GLY A 49 19.84 -1.13 6.09
C GLY A 49 18.34 -0.87 5.90
N VAL A 50 17.62 -1.95 5.59
CA VAL A 50 16.21 -1.92 5.22
C VAL A 50 15.39 -2.79 6.16
N ASP A 51 14.35 -2.18 6.72
CA ASP A 51 13.36 -2.81 7.57
C ASP A 51 12.64 -3.94 6.81
N LEU A 52 12.80 -5.18 7.29
CA LEU A 52 12.27 -6.38 6.64
C LEU A 52 10.75 -6.31 6.46
N ASP A 53 10.03 -5.64 7.38
CA ASP A 53 8.59 -5.47 7.25
C ASP A 53 8.23 -4.65 6.02
N CYS A 54 9.09 -3.73 5.57
CA CYS A 54 8.85 -2.99 4.33
C CYS A 54 8.74 -3.95 3.15
N PHE A 55 9.67 -4.92 3.06
CA PHE A 55 9.62 -5.94 2.02
C PHE A 55 8.46 -6.91 2.21
N ASN A 56 8.13 -7.29 3.45
CA ASN A 56 6.97 -8.16 3.70
C ASN A 56 5.65 -7.52 3.27
N ILE A 57 5.50 -6.21 3.49
CA ILE A 57 4.33 -5.44 3.04
C ILE A 57 4.34 -5.31 1.51
N LEU A 58 5.48 -4.98 0.89
CA LEU A 58 5.56 -4.89 -0.58
C LEU A 58 5.26 -6.23 -1.25
N ASN A 59 5.83 -7.33 -0.74
CA ASN A 59 5.58 -8.67 -1.25
C ASN A 59 4.09 -9.05 -1.14
N LEU A 60 3.43 -8.64 -0.05
CA LEU A 60 1.99 -8.80 0.11
C LEU A 60 1.20 -8.01 -0.93
N ILE A 61 1.52 -6.72 -1.11
CA ILE A 61 0.87 -5.87 -2.11
C ILE A 61 1.04 -6.49 -3.50
N TYR A 62 2.25 -6.92 -3.86
CA TYR A 62 2.56 -7.55 -5.15
C TYR A 62 1.85 -8.88 -5.37
N GLY A 63 1.75 -9.70 -4.33
CA GLY A 63 0.98 -10.94 -4.38
C GLY A 63 -0.51 -10.73 -4.63
N ILE A 64 -1.07 -9.59 -4.24
CA ILE A 64 -2.47 -9.23 -4.50
C ILE A 64 -2.62 -8.59 -5.89
N ILE A 65 -1.84 -7.55 -6.20
CA ILE A 65 -2.06 -6.75 -7.41
C ILE A 65 -1.55 -7.43 -8.68
N GLY A 66 -0.52 -8.27 -8.57
CA GLY A 66 0.11 -8.95 -9.70
C GLY A 66 -0.88 -9.87 -10.45
N PRO A 67 -1.52 -10.83 -9.78
CA PRO A 67 -2.52 -11.70 -10.40
C PRO A 67 -3.73 -10.96 -10.98
N LEU A 68 -4.07 -9.78 -10.43
CA LEU A 68 -5.20 -8.96 -10.88
C LEU A 68 -4.86 -8.05 -12.07
N GLY A 69 -3.59 -8.01 -12.48
CA GLY A 69 -3.12 -7.19 -13.60
C GLY A 69 -3.24 -5.69 -13.35
N ILE A 70 -3.28 -5.24 -12.09
CA ILE A 70 -3.48 -3.83 -11.74
C ILE A 70 -2.19 -3.05 -11.99
N ARG A 71 -2.31 -1.91 -12.68
CA ARG A 71 -1.17 -1.02 -12.92
C ARG A 71 -0.83 -0.23 -11.67
N PHE A 72 0.46 -0.14 -11.38
CA PHE A 72 0.99 0.62 -10.24
C PHE A 72 2.37 1.18 -10.58
N ASN A 73 2.81 2.14 -9.77
CA ASN A 73 4.18 2.62 -9.79
C ASN A 73 4.81 2.46 -8.39
N GLN A 74 6.06 2.01 -8.35
CA GLN A 74 6.85 1.95 -7.11
C GLN A 74 7.94 3.01 -7.16
N GLN A 75 8.10 3.76 -6.07
CA GLN A 75 9.21 4.71 -5.92
C GLN A 75 9.86 4.58 -4.54
N MET A 76 11.19 4.62 -4.53
CA MET A 76 12.01 4.69 -3.30
C MET A 76 12.40 6.14 -3.01
N TYR A 77 12.36 6.51 -1.74
CA TYR A 77 12.81 7.81 -1.25
C TYR A 77 13.97 7.62 -0.30
N LEU A 78 15.07 8.30 -0.57
CA LEU A 78 16.27 8.31 0.27
C LEU A 78 16.32 9.56 1.13
N TYR A 79 17.05 9.51 2.24
CA TYR A 79 17.39 10.73 2.96
C TYR A 79 18.37 11.59 2.13
N PRO A 80 18.29 12.93 2.21
CA PRO A 80 19.22 13.81 1.50
C PRO A 80 20.68 13.46 1.80
N ASN A 81 21.51 13.46 0.75
CA ASN A 81 22.96 13.19 0.84
C ASN A 81 23.31 11.84 1.48
N SER A 82 22.43 10.84 1.36
CA SER A 82 22.62 9.52 1.96
C SER A 82 22.01 8.42 1.09
N GLU A 83 22.57 7.22 1.16
CA GLU A 83 21.97 6.00 0.60
C GLU A 83 20.90 5.38 1.53
N ARG A 84 20.66 5.99 2.69
CA ARG A 84 19.67 5.50 3.64
C ARG A 84 18.26 5.61 3.08
N LEU A 85 17.59 4.48 2.97
CA LEU A 85 16.18 4.42 2.60
C LEU A 85 15.32 5.10 3.67
N ALA A 86 14.49 6.06 3.25
CA ALA A 86 13.52 6.73 4.11
C ALA A 86 12.14 6.05 4.06
N ARG A 87 11.67 5.76 2.85
CA ARG A 87 10.40 5.05 2.61
C ARG A 87 10.37 4.46 1.20
N VAL A 88 9.52 3.46 1.03
CA VAL A 88 9.05 3.01 -0.28
C VAL A 88 7.60 3.43 -0.43
N THR A 89 7.21 3.82 -1.63
CA THR A 89 5.84 4.13 -1.96
C THR A 89 5.37 3.24 -3.11
N VAL A 90 4.13 2.78 -3.01
CA VAL A 90 3.39 2.16 -4.12
C VAL A 90 2.24 3.10 -4.43
N SER A 91 2.07 3.47 -5.69
CA SER A 91 1.05 4.42 -6.12
C SER A 91 0.23 3.87 -7.26
N PHE A 92 -1.05 4.23 -7.27
CA PHE A 92 -2.03 3.83 -8.26
C PHE A 92 -2.71 5.08 -8.78
N LYS A 93 -3.03 5.12 -10.08
CA LYS A 93 -4.05 6.07 -10.51
C LYS A 93 -5.35 5.69 -9.83
N LYS A 94 -6.20 6.68 -9.57
CA LYS A 94 -7.50 6.44 -8.95
C LYS A 94 -8.31 5.37 -9.68
N GLU A 95 -8.35 5.40 -11.02
CA GLU A 95 -9.03 4.40 -11.85
C GLU A 95 -8.52 2.97 -11.61
N ASP A 96 -7.20 2.79 -11.52
CA ASP A 96 -6.58 1.48 -11.31
C ASP A 96 -6.81 1.00 -9.86
N TYR A 97 -6.86 1.92 -8.89
CA TYR A 97 -7.16 1.60 -7.48
C TYR A 97 -8.63 1.23 -7.25
N ASP A 98 -9.54 1.90 -7.95
CA ASP A 98 -10.98 1.58 -7.90
C ASP A 98 -11.22 0.20 -8.54
N ASP A 99 -10.60 -0.11 -9.69
CA ASP A 99 -10.62 -1.45 -10.32
C ASP A 99 -10.08 -2.54 -9.39
N LEU A 100 -8.97 -2.26 -8.68
CA LEU A 100 -8.43 -3.17 -7.67
C LEU A 100 -9.45 -3.50 -6.57
N ASN A 101 -10.12 -2.49 -6.02
CA ASN A 101 -11.12 -2.72 -4.97
C ASN A 101 -12.32 -3.53 -5.47
N SER A 102 -12.81 -3.24 -6.67
CA SER A 102 -13.92 -3.98 -7.28
C SER A 102 -13.54 -5.46 -7.50
N LYS A 103 -12.40 -5.73 -8.13
CA LYS A 103 -11.93 -7.11 -8.36
C LYS A 103 -11.73 -7.89 -7.07
N MET A 104 -11.16 -7.25 -6.04
CA MET A 104 -10.95 -7.93 -4.77
C MET A 104 -12.24 -8.29 -4.04
N LYS A 105 -13.28 -7.48 -4.19
CA LYS A 105 -14.61 -7.77 -3.63
C LYS A 105 -15.21 -9.01 -4.28
N GLU A 106 -15.15 -9.10 -5.61
CA GLU A 106 -15.61 -10.27 -6.37
C GLU A 106 -14.85 -11.56 -6.03
N PHE A 107 -13.55 -11.48 -5.72
CA PHE A 107 -12.75 -12.65 -5.33
C PHE A 107 -13.08 -13.21 -3.94
N CYS A 108 -13.79 -12.45 -3.10
CA CYS A 108 -14.09 -12.80 -1.71
C CYS A 108 -15.57 -13.17 -1.47
N GLU A 109 -16.41 -13.06 -2.49
CA GLU A 109 -17.81 -13.53 -2.54
C GLU A 109 -17.89 -14.88 -3.26
#